data_AF-A0A431UHD3-F1
#
_entry.id   AF-A0A431UHD3-F1
#
_cell.length_a   1.000
_cell.length_b   1.000
_cell.length_c   1.000
_cell.angle_alpha   90.00
_cell.angle_beta   90.00
_cell.angle_gamma   90.00
#
_symmetry.space_group_name_H-M   'P 1'
#
loop_
_entity.id
_entity.type
_entity.pdbx_description
1 polymer ?
#
loop_
_entity_poly.entity_id
_entity_poly.type
_entity_poly.pdbx_seq_one_letter_code
_entity_poly.pdbx_strand_id
1 'polypeptide(L)'
;MFSCLFGAGIQWIHLRSDAPRLFGFPEFLSGLALLLLVWTISDVRYRFRVATARIHVEKFAMIAMISVGCLTLLTDWWRATSRPVIAGSLLTPETWQAALAAVFFATLIAWTIAAFSSSNRFSAANANRFSEAVQKIINRGRPDEISVLVEELGRSMGEIARHLHAPETAPSNEKSVHACAERIAHRFKDRNFCRTIVVECPTAIPAFFREILSTDRPHPAAIRFAENLVAEAIRLDGSFLYDEDYFPANDIDDEALPHPASAALVCNPALLDNSSDLLAPREGSAVRLSLPQWHAYLGLVSLAHAAWMESPSQEPPCALHWARLFIDRQTSDLAQIGEPVTFRSQPYQRVEMELQFIGRLIAQLPGTPLPSTGRGEPAIR
;
A
#
# COMPACT_ATOMS: atom_id res chain seq x y z
N MET A 1 5.13 -34.29 64.64
CA MET A 1 3.79 -34.85 64.87
C MET A 1 2.78 -33.75 64.60
N PHE A 2 2.48 -33.48 63.33
CA PHE A 2 1.40 -32.58 62.92
C PHE A 2 0.46 -33.43 62.07
N SER A 3 -0.71 -33.69 62.64
CA SER A 3 -1.72 -34.59 62.12
C SER A 3 -2.26 -34.10 60.78
N CYS A 4 -2.30 -35.03 59.84
CA CYS A 4 -3.15 -35.03 58.66
C CYS A 4 -4.62 -34.81 59.08
N LEU A 5 -5.25 -33.73 58.62
CA LEU A 5 -6.71 -33.57 58.59
C LEU A 5 -7.05 -32.39 57.66
N PHE A 6 -6.99 -32.61 56.34
CA PHE A 6 -7.80 -31.92 55.31
C PHE A 6 -7.62 -32.68 53.98
N GLY A 7 -8.67 -33.38 53.55
CA GLY A 7 -8.72 -34.29 52.40
C GLY A 7 -8.69 -33.64 51.01
N ALA A 8 -8.04 -32.49 50.89
CA ALA A 8 -7.59 -31.90 49.63
C ALA A 8 -6.17 -31.39 49.90
N GLY A 9 -5.18 -32.24 49.63
CA GLY A 9 -3.79 -32.10 50.08
C GLY A 9 -3.12 -30.82 49.58
N ILE A 10 -3.26 -29.75 50.37
CA ILE A 10 -2.41 -28.56 50.31
C ILE A 10 -1.26 -28.82 51.28
N GLN A 11 -0.14 -29.33 50.76
CA GLN A 11 1.06 -29.54 51.55
C GLN A 11 1.90 -28.26 51.50
N TRP A 12 2.26 -27.68 52.64
CA TRP A 12 3.15 -26.52 52.64
C TRP A 12 4.60 -26.98 52.52
N ILE A 13 5.27 -26.61 51.43
CA ILE A 13 6.69 -26.93 51.21
C ILE A 13 7.48 -25.62 51.28
N HIS A 14 8.58 -25.63 52.03
CA HIS A 14 9.57 -24.56 51.99
C HIS A 14 10.36 -24.67 50.68
N LEU A 15 10.33 -23.64 49.84
CA LEU A 15 11.27 -23.55 48.74
C LEU A 15 12.68 -23.37 49.33
N ARG A 16 13.54 -24.36 49.13
CA ARG A 16 14.93 -24.27 49.57
C ARG A 16 15.68 -23.23 48.72
N SER A 17 16.56 -22.48 49.37
CA SER A 17 17.38 -21.45 48.73
C SER A 17 18.51 -22.00 47.85
N ASP A 18 18.84 -23.29 48.00
CA ASP A 18 19.94 -24.00 47.32
C ASP A 18 19.49 -24.79 46.08
N ALA A 19 18.19 -24.85 45.80
CA ALA A 19 17.68 -25.59 44.65
C ALA A 19 18.07 -24.92 43.32
N PRO A 20 18.45 -25.69 42.28
CA PRO A 20 18.84 -25.13 40.99
C PRO A 20 17.71 -24.26 40.40
N ARG A 21 18.09 -23.08 39.90
CA ARG A 21 17.16 -22.10 39.31
C ARG A 21 17.24 -22.22 37.79
N LEU A 22 16.14 -22.61 37.16
CA LEU A 22 16.08 -22.75 35.70
C LEU A 22 15.74 -21.42 35.01
N PHE A 23 14.90 -20.60 35.64
CA PHE A 23 14.53 -19.26 35.16
C PHE A 23 14.09 -18.40 36.34
N GLY A 24 14.68 -17.22 36.50
CA GLY A 24 14.37 -16.25 37.53
C GLY A 24 14.33 -14.82 37.00
N PHE A 25 14.27 -13.87 37.92
CA PHE A 25 14.20 -12.45 37.59
C PHE A 25 15.44 -11.92 36.82
N PRO A 26 16.69 -12.33 37.13
CA PRO A 26 17.85 -11.90 36.36
C PRO A 26 17.83 -12.36 34.89
N GLU A 27 17.40 -13.60 34.63
CA GLU A 27 17.27 -14.14 33.27
C GLU A 27 16.16 -13.42 32.51
N PHE A 28 15.02 -13.14 33.16
CA PHE A 28 13.95 -12.34 32.60
C PHE A 28 14.43 -10.92 32.22
N LEU A 29 15.14 -10.23 33.12
CA LEU A 29 15.68 -8.89 32.83
C LEU A 29 16.66 -8.90 31.66
N SER A 30 17.52 -9.91 31.59
CA SER A 30 18.49 -10.06 30.50
C SER A 30 17.79 -10.25 29.15
N GLY A 31 16.77 -11.12 29.10
CA GLY A 31 15.96 -11.34 27.91
C GLY A 31 15.12 -10.12 27.51
N LEU A 32 14.53 -9.42 28.49
CA LEU A 32 13.77 -8.17 28.25
C LEU A 32 14.69 -7.08 27.70
N ALA A 33 15.91 -6.93 28.23
CA ALA A 33 16.88 -5.97 27.73
C ALA A 33 17.24 -6.24 26.26
N LEU A 34 17.47 -7.52 25.90
CA LEU A 34 17.71 -7.91 24.51
C LEU A 34 16.51 -7.60 23.61
N LEU A 35 15.29 -7.88 24.06
CA LEU A 35 14.07 -7.57 23.31
C LEU A 35 13.91 -6.06 23.07
N LEU A 36 14.15 -5.23 24.10
CA LEU A 36 14.10 -3.78 23.98
C LEU A 36 15.16 -3.27 23.00
N LEU A 37 16.38 -3.81 23.05
CA LEU A 37 17.43 -3.49 22.10
C LEU A 37 16.98 -3.79 20.66
N VAL A 38 16.49 -5.01 20.41
CA VAL A 38 15.98 -5.42 19.09
C VAL A 38 14.83 -4.52 18.64
N TRP A 39 13.91 -4.16 19.52
CA TRP A 39 12.81 -3.23 19.20
C TRP A 39 13.32 -1.85 18.78
N THR A 40 14.28 -1.29 19.51
CA THR A 40 14.83 0.05 19.21
C THR A 40 15.61 0.11 17.91
N ILE A 41 16.26 -0.98 17.51
CA ILE A 41 17.05 -1.08 16.27
C ILE A 41 16.17 -1.55 15.09
N SER A 42 14.96 -2.06 15.36
CA SER A 42 14.10 -2.61 14.32
C SER A 42 13.69 -1.57 13.27
N ASP A 43 13.89 -1.94 12.02
CA ASP A 43 13.51 -1.13 10.86
C ASP A 43 11.97 -0.92 10.80
N VAL A 44 11.57 0.13 10.09
CA VAL A 44 10.19 0.50 9.76
C VAL A 44 9.41 -0.71 9.25
N ARG A 45 10.02 -1.56 8.41
CA ARG A 45 9.37 -2.77 7.86
C ARG A 45 8.89 -3.70 8.95
N TYR A 46 9.75 -4.02 9.92
CA TYR A 46 9.42 -4.93 11.02
C TYR A 46 8.37 -4.32 11.95
N ARG A 47 8.48 -3.03 12.25
CA ARG A 47 7.49 -2.32 13.07
C ARG A 47 6.12 -2.28 12.38
N PHE A 48 6.08 -2.09 11.07
CA PHE A 48 4.85 -2.14 10.28
C PHE A 48 4.22 -3.54 10.32
N ARG A 49 5.02 -4.61 10.14
CA ARG A 49 4.53 -5.99 10.23
C ARG A 49 3.99 -6.33 11.63
N VAL A 50 4.70 -5.99 12.70
CA VAL A 50 4.20 -6.23 14.06
C VAL A 50 2.90 -5.47 14.32
N ALA A 51 2.79 -4.21 13.87
CA ALA A 51 1.59 -3.39 14.06
C ALA A 51 0.37 -3.94 13.28
N THR A 52 0.60 -4.54 12.11
CA THR A 52 -0.45 -5.03 11.20
C THR A 52 -0.76 -6.52 11.34
N ALA A 53 -0.07 -7.21 12.25
CA ALA A 53 -0.28 -8.64 12.50
C ALA A 53 -1.74 -8.95 12.84
N ARG A 54 -2.26 -10.10 12.36
CA ARG A 54 -3.65 -10.52 12.62
C ARG A 54 -3.97 -10.59 14.11
N ILE A 55 -3.01 -11.02 14.94
CA ILE A 55 -3.12 -11.05 16.39
C ILE A 55 -2.49 -9.76 16.96
N HIS A 56 -3.03 -9.24 18.06
CA HIS A 56 -2.48 -8.07 18.77
C HIS A 56 -1.22 -8.41 19.56
N VAL A 57 -0.15 -8.77 18.85
CA VAL A 57 1.09 -9.28 19.45
C VAL A 57 1.70 -8.29 20.43
N GLU A 58 1.64 -6.99 20.16
CA GLU A 58 2.15 -5.95 21.06
C GLU A 58 1.45 -5.95 22.42
N LYS A 59 0.10 -5.97 22.44
CA LYS A 59 -0.67 -5.97 23.70
C LYS A 59 -0.47 -7.29 24.47
N PHE A 60 -0.54 -8.43 23.78
CA PHE A 60 -0.33 -9.73 24.40
C PHE A 60 1.09 -9.87 24.94
N ALA A 61 2.11 -9.45 24.19
CA ALA A 61 3.48 -9.46 24.65
C ALA A 61 3.66 -8.54 25.87
N MET A 62 3.10 -7.34 25.85
CA MET A 62 3.19 -6.43 27.00
C MET A 62 2.58 -7.04 28.27
N ILE A 63 1.38 -7.62 28.17
CA ILE A 63 0.71 -8.27 29.31
C ILE A 63 1.51 -9.49 29.79
N ALA A 64 1.96 -10.33 28.86
CA ALA A 64 2.75 -11.52 29.18
C ALA A 64 4.07 -11.15 29.88
N MET A 65 4.78 -10.14 29.36
CA MET A 65 6.04 -9.65 29.93
C MET A 65 5.87 -9.09 31.34
N ILE A 66 4.85 -8.25 31.56
CA ILE A 66 4.57 -7.70 32.89
C ILE A 66 4.19 -8.84 33.86
N SER A 67 3.34 -9.77 33.41
CA SER A 67 2.89 -10.90 34.23
C SER A 67 4.05 -11.80 34.61
N VAL A 68 4.88 -12.23 33.65
CA VAL A 68 6.06 -13.05 33.90
C VAL A 68 7.07 -12.32 34.79
N GLY A 69 7.31 -11.02 34.55
CA GLY A 69 8.20 -10.20 35.39
C GLY A 69 7.74 -10.15 36.85
N CYS A 70 6.45 -9.89 37.10
CA CYS A 70 5.89 -9.88 38.46
C CYS A 70 5.94 -11.27 39.11
N LEU A 71 5.60 -12.33 38.37
CA LEU A 71 5.59 -13.69 38.90
C LEU A 71 6.99 -14.24 39.19
N THR A 72 7.98 -13.93 38.34
CA THR A 72 9.39 -14.28 38.58
C THR A 72 9.94 -13.52 39.79
N LEU A 73 9.66 -12.22 39.90
CA LEU A 73 10.04 -11.42 41.07
C LEU A 73 9.44 -11.96 42.37
N LEU A 74 8.15 -12.32 42.35
CA LEU A 74 7.46 -12.88 43.50
C LEU A 74 8.03 -14.26 43.88
N THR A 75 8.32 -15.11 42.89
CA THR A 75 8.95 -16.42 43.09
C THR A 75 10.34 -16.27 43.72
N ASP A 76 11.12 -15.29 43.24
CA ASP A 76 12.47 -15.02 43.73
C ASP A 76 12.47 -14.45 45.14
N TRP A 77 11.52 -13.56 45.44
CA TRP A 77 11.29 -13.04 46.78
C TRP A 77 10.85 -14.13 47.77
N TRP A 78 9.97 -15.04 47.35
CA TRP A 78 9.57 -16.18 48.17
C TRP A 78 10.72 -17.14 48.46
N ARG A 79 11.59 -17.41 47.47
CA ARG A 79 12.83 -18.19 47.70
C ARG A 79 13.76 -17.50 48.68
N ALA A 80 13.98 -16.19 48.52
CA ALA A 80 14.87 -15.41 49.38
C ALA A 80 14.39 -15.35 50.84
N THR A 81 13.08 -15.37 51.07
CA THR A 81 12.49 -15.32 52.42
C THR A 81 12.14 -16.70 53.00
N SER A 82 12.40 -17.79 52.27
CA SER A 82 12.10 -19.19 52.65
C SER A 82 10.66 -19.40 53.16
N ARG A 83 9.70 -18.62 52.66
CA ARG A 83 8.30 -18.70 53.09
C ARG A 83 7.64 -19.98 52.57
N PRO A 84 6.70 -20.57 53.34
CA PRO A 84 6.00 -21.78 52.91
C PRO A 84 5.08 -21.44 51.73
N VAL A 85 5.15 -22.25 50.67
CA VAL A 85 4.28 -22.14 49.48
C VAL A 85 3.32 -23.34 49.46
N ILE A 86 2.09 -23.11 48.99
CA ILE A 86 1.09 -24.15 48.78
C ILE A 86 1.62 -25.10 47.71
N ALA A 87 2.07 -26.29 48.10
CA ALA A 87 2.43 -27.35 47.16
C ALA A 87 1.20 -28.17 46.83
N GLY A 88 0.81 -28.09 45.56
CA GLY A 88 -0.04 -29.08 44.90
C GLY A 88 0.83 -30.05 44.11
N SER A 89 0.37 -31.28 43.90
CA SER A 89 1.08 -32.31 43.15
C SER A 89 1.39 -31.94 41.68
N LEU A 90 0.68 -30.95 41.12
CA LEU A 90 0.81 -30.49 39.73
C LEU A 90 1.75 -29.28 39.54
N LEU A 91 2.01 -28.52 40.60
CA LEU A 91 2.78 -27.26 40.54
C LEU A 91 4.01 -27.37 41.45
N THR A 92 5.03 -28.08 40.99
CA THR A 92 6.34 -28.07 41.66
C THR A 92 7.09 -26.77 41.32
N PRO A 93 8.03 -26.32 42.16
CA PRO A 93 8.79 -25.09 41.89
C PRO A 93 9.52 -25.10 40.54
N GLU A 94 9.97 -26.27 40.11
CA GLU A 94 10.66 -26.47 38.83
C GLU A 94 9.70 -26.38 37.64
N THR A 95 8.53 -27.02 37.72
CA THR A 95 7.52 -26.94 36.64
C THR A 95 6.94 -25.54 36.52
N TRP A 96 6.79 -24.82 37.64
CA TRP A 96 6.39 -23.42 37.65
C TRP A 96 7.41 -22.51 36.96
N GLN A 97 8.71 -22.64 37.28
CA GLN A 97 9.76 -21.86 36.63
C GLN A 97 9.89 -22.20 35.14
N ALA A 98 9.78 -23.48 34.79
CA ALA A 98 9.77 -23.92 33.39
C ALA A 98 8.55 -23.35 32.63
N ALA A 99 7.37 -23.29 33.25
CA ALA A 99 6.18 -22.69 32.65
C ALA A 99 6.36 -21.19 32.41
N LEU A 100 6.91 -20.44 33.38
CA LEU A 100 7.21 -19.01 33.21
C LEU A 100 8.23 -18.77 32.08
N ALA A 101 9.29 -19.58 32.02
CA ALA A 101 10.28 -19.54 30.95
C ALA A 101 9.65 -19.85 29.58
N ALA A 102 8.78 -20.86 29.52
CA ALA A 102 8.08 -21.25 28.29
C ALA A 102 7.14 -20.16 27.79
N VAL A 103 6.38 -19.50 28.68
CA VAL A 103 5.50 -18.37 28.31
C VAL A 103 6.32 -17.18 27.81
N PHE A 104 7.42 -16.84 28.48
CA PHE A 104 8.34 -15.80 28.04
C PHE A 104 8.92 -16.11 26.65
N PHE A 105 9.43 -17.31 26.47
CA PHE A 105 10.02 -17.74 25.21
C PHE A 105 8.99 -17.82 24.07
N ALA A 106 7.79 -18.33 24.35
CA ALA A 106 6.69 -18.35 23.38
C ALA A 106 6.28 -16.93 22.96
N THR A 107 6.33 -15.96 23.88
CA THR A 107 6.09 -14.55 23.57
C THR A 107 7.14 -13.99 22.61
N LEU A 108 8.42 -14.30 22.84
CA LEU A 108 9.51 -13.92 21.94
C LEU A 108 9.36 -14.56 20.55
N ILE A 109 9.00 -15.84 20.49
CA ILE A 109 8.74 -16.53 19.22
C ILE A 109 7.55 -15.89 18.50
N ALA A 110 6.44 -15.64 19.19
CA ALA A 110 5.26 -15.01 18.59
C ALA A 110 5.58 -13.62 18.02
N TRP A 111 6.36 -12.83 18.76
CA TRP A 111 6.85 -11.53 18.28
C TRP A 111 7.76 -11.67 17.04
N THR A 112 8.71 -12.60 17.08
CA THR A 112 9.65 -12.85 15.98
C THR A 112 8.90 -13.31 14.73
N ILE A 113 7.99 -14.27 14.87
CA ILE A 113 7.14 -14.72 13.76
C ILE A 113 6.33 -13.54 13.22
N ALA A 114 5.74 -12.69 14.07
CA ALA A 114 4.97 -11.54 13.60
C ALA A 114 5.83 -10.47 12.91
N ALA A 115 7.08 -10.25 13.36
CA ALA A 115 8.00 -9.30 12.75
C ALA A 115 8.53 -9.79 11.40
N PHE A 116 8.91 -11.06 11.30
CA PHE A 116 9.57 -11.61 10.11
C PHE A 116 8.61 -12.29 9.12
N SER A 117 7.39 -12.66 9.53
CA SER A 117 6.41 -13.27 8.63
C SER A 117 5.99 -12.28 7.53
N SER A 118 6.12 -12.74 6.30
CA SER A 118 5.89 -11.98 5.07
C SER A 118 4.41 -11.77 4.71
N SER A 119 3.48 -12.27 5.53
CA SER A 119 2.08 -12.46 5.14
C SER A 119 1.05 -11.60 5.90
N ASN A 120 1.36 -10.32 6.13
CA ASN A 120 0.34 -9.40 6.67
C ASN A 120 -0.44 -8.74 5.54
N ARG A 121 -1.33 -9.53 4.93
CA ARG A 121 -2.33 -9.02 3.99
C ARG A 121 -3.41 -8.25 4.74
N PHE A 122 -3.96 -7.22 4.10
CA PHE A 122 -5.16 -6.54 4.57
C PHE A 122 -6.32 -7.55 4.69
N SER A 123 -6.98 -7.55 5.84
CA SER A 123 -8.04 -8.52 6.18
C SER A 123 -8.97 -7.94 7.24
N ALA A 124 -10.15 -8.53 7.44
CA ALA A 124 -11.08 -8.08 8.46
C ALA A 124 -10.48 -8.06 9.89
N ALA A 125 -9.57 -8.98 10.22
CA ALA A 125 -8.96 -9.09 11.54
C ALA A 125 -7.93 -7.98 11.87
N ASN A 126 -7.34 -7.37 10.84
CA ASN A 126 -6.32 -6.33 11.00
C ASN A 126 -6.70 -4.98 10.37
N ALA A 127 -7.86 -4.85 9.70
CA ALA A 127 -8.24 -3.68 8.91
C ALA A 127 -8.04 -2.34 9.63
N ASN A 128 -8.52 -2.21 10.88
CA ASN A 128 -8.39 -0.94 11.61
C ASN A 128 -6.92 -0.58 11.89
N ARG A 129 -6.15 -1.54 12.44
CA ARG A 129 -4.71 -1.36 12.73
C ARG A 129 -3.90 -1.10 11.46
N PHE A 130 -4.24 -1.80 10.39
CA PHE A 130 -3.62 -1.63 9.09
C PHE A 130 -3.84 -0.20 8.58
N SER A 131 -5.07 0.30 8.65
CA SER A 131 -5.39 1.68 8.24
C SER A 131 -4.67 2.73 9.09
N GLU A 132 -4.59 2.53 10.41
CA GLU A 132 -3.90 3.43 11.34
C GLU A 132 -2.39 3.44 11.09
N ALA A 133 -1.78 2.28 10.85
CA ALA A 133 -0.35 2.15 10.56
C ALA A 133 0.02 2.84 9.23
N VAL A 134 -0.76 2.60 8.17
CA VAL A 134 -0.60 3.25 6.86
C VAL A 134 -0.71 4.77 7.02
N GLN A 135 -1.77 5.25 7.70
CA GLN A 135 -1.99 6.68 7.89
C GLN A 135 -0.87 7.34 8.70
N LYS A 136 -0.37 6.67 9.73
CA LYS A 136 0.74 7.15 10.57
C LYS A 136 2.02 7.31 9.77
N ILE A 137 2.36 6.35 8.90
CA ILE A 137 3.56 6.43 8.06
C ILE A 137 3.42 7.53 7.01
N ILE A 138 2.29 7.58 6.29
CA ILE A 138 2.07 8.64 5.27
C ILE A 138 2.07 10.03 5.91
N ASN A 139 1.45 10.20 7.09
CA ASN A 139 1.45 11.48 7.82
C ASN A 139 2.85 11.95 8.24
N ARG A 140 3.80 11.03 8.47
CA ARG A 140 5.18 11.41 8.78
C ARG A 140 5.93 11.93 7.56
N GLY A 141 5.51 11.54 6.34
CA GLY A 141 6.05 12.07 5.09
C GLY A 141 7.52 11.72 4.81
N ARG A 142 8.10 10.78 5.56
CA ARG A 142 9.50 10.38 5.41
C ARG A 142 9.66 9.47 4.19
N PRO A 143 10.52 9.81 3.21
CA PRO A 143 10.61 9.08 1.94
C PRO A 143 11.04 7.62 2.15
N ASP A 144 12.00 7.38 3.04
CA ASP A 144 12.46 6.04 3.41
C ASP A 144 11.36 5.17 4.03
N GLU A 145 10.50 5.76 4.89
CA GLU A 145 9.38 5.02 5.47
C GLU A 145 8.27 4.74 4.45
N ILE A 146 8.07 5.65 3.47
CA ILE A 146 7.07 5.50 2.40
C ILE A 146 7.47 4.42 1.40
N SER A 147 8.74 4.35 1.00
CA SER A 147 9.31 3.27 0.17
C SER A 147 9.03 1.89 0.75
N VAL A 148 9.37 1.70 2.03
CA VAL A 148 9.11 0.45 2.75
C VAL A 148 7.61 0.16 2.86
N LEU A 149 6.79 1.18 3.12
CA LEU A 149 5.35 1.04 3.18
C LEU A 149 4.77 0.57 1.84
N VAL A 150 5.19 1.18 0.73
CA VAL A 150 4.68 0.88 -0.61
C VAL A 150 4.94 -0.58 -0.98
N GLU A 151 6.14 -1.09 -0.71
CA GLU A 151 6.49 -2.49 -0.98
C GLU A 151 5.65 -3.47 -0.14
N GLU A 152 5.42 -3.17 1.14
CA GLU A 152 4.59 -4.00 2.01
C GLU A 152 3.09 -3.89 1.65
N LEU A 153 2.65 -2.70 1.25
CA LEU A 153 1.27 -2.42 0.85
C LEU A 153 0.93 -3.03 -0.50
N GLY A 154 1.89 -3.14 -1.43
CA GLY A 154 1.70 -3.72 -2.77
C GLY A 154 1.04 -5.10 -2.73
N ARG A 155 1.38 -5.93 -1.73
CA ARG A 155 0.79 -7.27 -1.52
C ARG A 155 -0.67 -7.24 -1.05
N SER A 156 -1.16 -6.09 -0.58
CA SER A 156 -2.51 -5.87 -0.05
C SER A 156 -3.38 -4.99 -0.95
N MET A 157 -2.82 -4.40 -2.01
CA MET A 157 -3.55 -3.45 -2.87
C MET A 157 -4.82 -4.07 -3.48
N GLY A 158 -4.77 -5.31 -3.95
CA GLY A 158 -5.96 -6.00 -4.47
C GLY A 158 -7.05 -6.21 -3.42
N GLU A 159 -6.69 -6.60 -2.20
CA GLU A 159 -7.65 -6.77 -1.09
C GLU A 159 -8.30 -5.42 -0.70
N ILE A 160 -7.51 -4.33 -0.71
CA ILE A 160 -8.01 -2.98 -0.42
C ILE A 160 -9.01 -2.55 -1.51
N ALA A 161 -8.66 -2.75 -2.78
CA ALA A 161 -9.53 -2.42 -3.91
C ALA A 161 -10.85 -3.21 -3.84
N ARG A 162 -10.80 -4.50 -3.53
CA ARG A 162 -12.00 -5.34 -3.39
C ARG A 162 -12.94 -4.84 -2.29
N HIS A 163 -12.39 -4.44 -1.14
CA HIS A 163 -13.19 -3.91 -0.03
C HIS A 163 -13.67 -2.46 -0.25
N LEU A 164 -13.09 -1.72 -1.20
CA LEU A 164 -13.55 -0.38 -1.56
C LEU A 164 -14.91 -0.38 -2.26
N HIS A 165 -15.29 -1.52 -2.86
CA HIS A 165 -16.55 -1.69 -3.59
C HIS A 165 -17.54 -2.63 -2.88
N ALA A 166 -17.39 -2.82 -1.57
CA ALA A 166 -18.29 -3.66 -0.79
C ALA A 166 -19.75 -3.14 -0.88
N PRO A 167 -20.74 -4.02 -1.14
CA PRO A 167 -22.14 -3.61 -1.29
C PRO A 167 -22.70 -3.03 0.01
N GLU A 168 -23.60 -2.05 -0.07
CA GLU A 168 -24.21 -1.40 1.10
C GLU A 168 -24.98 -2.38 2.02
N THR A 169 -25.40 -3.52 1.47
CA THR A 169 -26.08 -4.62 2.16
C THR A 169 -25.13 -5.57 2.89
N ALA A 170 -23.81 -5.32 2.83
CA ALA A 170 -22.81 -6.14 3.47
C ALA A 170 -22.98 -6.24 5.00
N PRO A 171 -22.59 -7.36 5.63
CA PRO A 171 -22.64 -7.51 7.08
C PRO A 171 -21.81 -6.42 7.80
N SER A 172 -22.18 -6.13 9.05
CA SER A 172 -21.55 -5.06 9.86
C SER A 172 -20.01 -5.12 9.90
N ASN A 173 -19.45 -6.34 9.97
CA ASN A 173 -18.00 -6.53 9.91
C ASN A 173 -17.40 -6.03 8.59
N GLU A 174 -18.01 -6.33 7.45
CA GLU A 174 -17.54 -5.86 6.14
C GLU A 174 -17.67 -4.35 5.96
N LYS A 175 -18.70 -3.72 6.56
CA LYS A 175 -18.82 -2.25 6.58
C LYS A 175 -17.64 -1.59 7.31
N SER A 176 -17.20 -2.18 8.42
CA SER A 176 -16.03 -1.67 9.15
C SER A 176 -14.74 -1.80 8.34
N VAL A 177 -14.61 -2.87 7.55
CA VAL A 177 -13.46 -3.12 6.68
C VAL A 177 -13.47 -2.18 5.48
N HIS A 178 -14.64 -1.95 4.89
CA HIS A 178 -14.85 -0.95 3.84
C HIS A 178 -14.43 0.44 4.30
N ALA A 179 -14.88 0.91 5.48
CA ALA A 179 -14.47 2.19 6.02
C ALA A 179 -12.95 2.29 6.25
N CYS A 180 -12.28 1.18 6.59
CA CYS A 180 -10.82 1.15 6.69
C CYS A 180 -10.13 1.20 5.33
N ALA A 181 -10.66 0.49 4.32
CA ALA A 181 -10.16 0.52 2.95
C ALA A 181 -10.34 1.91 2.33
N GLU A 182 -11.49 2.55 2.53
CA GLU A 182 -11.77 3.92 2.11
C GLU A 182 -10.81 4.92 2.76
N ARG A 183 -10.56 4.79 4.07
CA ARG A 183 -9.58 5.62 4.79
C ARG A 183 -8.18 5.49 4.21
N ILE A 184 -7.77 4.29 3.81
CA ILE A 184 -6.49 4.04 3.14
C ILE A 184 -6.49 4.67 1.74
N ALA A 185 -7.51 4.39 0.92
CA ALA A 185 -7.62 4.90 -0.44
C ALA A 185 -7.65 6.44 -0.49
N HIS A 186 -8.25 7.10 0.51
CA HIS A 186 -8.20 8.55 0.64
C HIS A 186 -6.79 9.12 0.83
N ARG A 187 -5.83 8.30 1.29
CA ARG A 187 -4.41 8.68 1.42
C ARG A 187 -3.63 8.49 0.12
N PHE A 188 -4.16 7.75 -0.85
CA PHE A 188 -3.50 7.53 -2.14
C PHE A 188 -3.45 8.79 -3.02
N LYS A 189 -4.07 9.89 -2.59
CA LYS A 189 -3.87 11.22 -3.20
C LYS A 189 -2.51 11.86 -2.85
N ASP A 190 -1.76 11.28 -1.92
CA ASP A 190 -0.48 11.84 -1.49
C ASP A 190 0.56 11.71 -2.61
N ARG A 191 1.15 12.85 -3.00
CA ARG A 191 2.10 12.91 -4.12
C ARG A 191 3.35 12.08 -3.88
N ASN A 192 3.88 12.07 -2.65
CA ASN A 192 5.08 11.30 -2.32
C ASN A 192 4.80 9.80 -2.38
N PHE A 193 3.61 9.39 -1.95
CA PHE A 193 3.16 8.02 -2.06
C PHE A 193 3.04 7.58 -3.53
N CYS A 194 2.34 8.34 -4.38
CA CYS A 194 2.23 8.03 -5.82
C CYS A 194 3.60 8.00 -6.51
N ARG A 195 4.45 9.01 -6.27
CA ARG A 195 5.82 9.07 -6.77
C ARG A 195 6.60 7.80 -6.45
N THR A 196 6.45 7.29 -5.23
CA THR A 196 7.16 6.10 -4.75
C THR A 196 6.63 4.83 -5.39
N ILE A 197 5.30 4.67 -5.53
CA ILE A 197 4.69 3.52 -6.22
C ILE A 197 5.19 3.41 -7.67
N VAL A 198 5.16 4.52 -8.38
CA VAL A 198 5.48 4.61 -9.80
C VAL A 198 6.92 4.18 -10.10
N VAL A 199 7.85 4.41 -9.16
CA VAL A 199 9.29 4.11 -9.32
C VAL A 199 9.65 2.77 -8.68
N GLU A 200 9.20 2.50 -7.46
CA GLU A 200 9.70 1.36 -6.67
C GLU A 200 8.78 0.14 -6.69
N CYS A 201 7.47 0.32 -6.95
CA CYS A 201 6.51 -0.79 -6.91
C CYS A 201 5.42 -0.68 -7.98
N PRO A 202 5.77 -0.62 -9.28
CA PRO A 202 4.79 -0.53 -10.35
C PRO A 202 3.88 -1.76 -10.43
N THR A 203 4.31 -2.92 -9.93
CA THR A 203 3.52 -4.16 -9.87
C THR A 203 2.29 -4.07 -8.95
N ALA A 204 2.25 -3.09 -8.03
CA ALA A 204 1.10 -2.84 -7.17
C ALA A 204 -0.08 -2.19 -7.93
N ILE A 205 0.20 -1.48 -9.02
CA ILE A 205 -0.79 -0.78 -9.85
C ILE A 205 -1.78 -1.78 -10.47
N PRO A 206 -1.35 -2.81 -11.24
CA PRO A 206 -2.29 -3.78 -11.81
C PRO A 206 -3.02 -4.59 -10.74
N ALA A 207 -2.38 -4.90 -9.61
CA ALA A 207 -3.03 -5.60 -8.50
C ALA A 207 -4.21 -4.80 -7.92
N PHE A 208 -4.12 -3.47 -7.89
CA PHE A 208 -5.19 -2.60 -7.43
C PHE A 208 -6.31 -2.46 -8.47
N PHE A 209 -5.96 -2.09 -9.70
CA PHE A 209 -6.96 -1.73 -10.71
C PHE A 209 -7.65 -2.92 -11.37
N ARG A 210 -7.05 -4.12 -11.31
CA ARG A 210 -7.71 -5.35 -11.77
C ARG A 210 -9.00 -5.65 -10.98
N GLU A 211 -9.02 -5.34 -9.69
CA GLU A 211 -10.20 -5.53 -8.84
C GLU A 211 -11.24 -4.40 -9.03
N ILE A 212 -10.86 -3.30 -9.69
CA ILE A 212 -11.76 -2.19 -10.01
C ILE A 212 -12.42 -2.38 -11.38
N LEU A 213 -11.76 -3.07 -12.32
CA LEU A 213 -12.29 -3.42 -13.65
C LEU A 213 -13.65 -4.12 -13.59
N SER A 214 -13.96 -4.85 -12.52
CA SER A 214 -15.24 -5.53 -12.36
C SER A 214 -16.41 -4.60 -12.00
N THR A 215 -16.18 -3.29 -11.88
CA THR A 215 -17.18 -2.33 -11.42
C THR A 215 -17.46 -1.26 -12.48
N ASP A 216 -18.74 -1.08 -12.80
CA ASP A 216 -19.22 -0.08 -13.77
C ASP A 216 -18.97 1.38 -13.31
N ARG A 217 -18.90 1.59 -11.98
CA ARG A 217 -18.63 2.89 -11.36
C ARG A 217 -17.48 2.80 -10.37
N PRO A 218 -16.25 3.18 -10.76
CA PRO A 218 -15.10 3.15 -9.87
C PRO A 218 -15.26 4.17 -8.74
N HIS A 219 -14.73 3.83 -7.56
CA HIS A 219 -14.84 4.70 -6.40
C HIS A 219 -14.05 6.01 -6.63
N PRO A 220 -14.52 7.19 -6.17
CA PRO A 220 -13.84 8.46 -6.42
C PRO A 220 -12.36 8.49 -5.95
N ALA A 221 -12.05 7.77 -4.88
CA ALA A 221 -10.66 7.64 -4.40
C ALA A 221 -9.77 6.85 -5.38
N ALA A 222 -10.31 5.84 -6.06
CA ALA A 222 -9.57 5.07 -7.07
C ALA A 222 -9.32 5.89 -8.34
N ILE A 223 -10.32 6.68 -8.78
CA ILE A 223 -10.16 7.62 -9.90
C ILE A 223 -9.03 8.61 -9.61
N ARG A 224 -9.08 9.28 -8.44
CA ARG A 224 -8.04 10.23 -8.03
C ARG A 224 -6.66 9.57 -7.88
N PHE A 225 -6.63 8.31 -7.47
CA PHE A 225 -5.37 7.58 -7.38
C PHE A 225 -4.78 7.34 -8.77
N ALA A 226 -5.58 6.90 -9.74
CA ALA A 226 -5.17 6.73 -11.13
C ALA A 226 -4.64 8.04 -11.74
N GLU A 227 -5.38 9.15 -11.58
CA GLU A 227 -4.99 10.49 -12.05
C GLU A 227 -3.62 10.90 -11.50
N ASN A 228 -3.40 10.74 -10.19
CA ASN A 228 -2.13 11.09 -9.56
C ASN A 228 -0.99 10.15 -9.96
N LEU A 229 -1.25 8.85 -10.18
CA LEU A 229 -0.26 7.91 -10.67
C LEU A 229 0.20 8.29 -12.08
N VAL A 230 -0.73 8.57 -13.00
CA VAL A 230 -0.38 8.98 -14.37
C VAL A 230 0.38 10.29 -14.37
N ALA A 231 -0.07 11.28 -13.60
CA ALA A 231 0.63 12.56 -13.49
C ALA A 231 2.08 12.41 -12.97
N GLU A 232 2.30 11.59 -11.93
CA GLU A 232 3.63 11.33 -11.40
C GLU A 232 4.48 10.47 -12.33
N ALA A 233 3.88 9.51 -13.04
CA ALA A 233 4.58 8.66 -13.99
C ALA A 233 5.07 9.44 -15.21
N ILE A 234 4.28 10.38 -15.73
CA ILE A 234 4.73 11.27 -16.81
C ILE A 234 5.88 12.14 -16.30
N ARG A 235 5.80 12.66 -15.07
CA ARG A 235 6.79 13.61 -14.54
C ARG A 235 8.16 12.99 -14.25
N LEU A 236 8.21 11.71 -13.90
CA LEU A 236 9.42 11.03 -13.43
C LEU A 236 10.03 10.18 -14.53
N ASP A 237 11.22 10.57 -15.01
CA ASP A 237 11.95 9.84 -16.05
C ASP A 237 12.31 8.39 -15.66
N GLY A 238 12.31 8.06 -14.35
CA GLY A 238 12.53 6.69 -13.84
C GLY A 238 11.23 5.95 -13.50
N SER A 239 10.11 6.34 -14.09
CA SER A 239 8.84 5.64 -13.94
C SER A 239 8.74 4.45 -14.88
N PHE A 240 7.80 3.55 -14.56
CA PHE A 240 7.43 2.45 -15.47
C PHE A 240 7.06 2.93 -16.89
N LEU A 241 6.64 4.20 -17.09
CA LEU A 241 6.31 4.72 -18.43
C LEU A 241 7.53 4.94 -19.34
N TYR A 242 8.75 4.88 -18.82
CA TYR A 242 9.96 5.04 -19.64
C TYR A 242 10.69 3.73 -19.87
N ASP A 243 10.39 2.72 -19.06
CA ASP A 243 10.94 1.36 -19.16
C ASP A 243 10.04 0.43 -19.99
N GLU A 244 8.78 0.78 -20.18
CA GLU A 244 7.82 0.06 -21.01
C GLU A 244 7.96 0.52 -22.49
N ASP A 245 8.34 -0.37 -23.41
CA ASP A 245 8.46 -0.06 -24.84
C ASP A 245 7.07 0.04 -25.52
N TYR A 246 6.44 1.21 -25.52
CA TYR A 246 5.08 1.43 -26.08
C TYR A 246 4.95 1.26 -27.60
N PHE A 247 6.05 1.01 -28.31
CA PHE A 247 6.07 0.90 -29.76
C PHE A 247 6.34 -0.54 -30.16
N PRO A 248 5.57 -1.12 -31.09
CA PRO A 248 5.80 -2.50 -31.50
C PRO A 248 7.18 -2.61 -32.15
N ALA A 249 8.09 -3.35 -31.49
CA ALA A 249 9.05 -4.14 -32.24
C ALA A 249 8.23 -5.14 -33.08
N ASN A 250 8.57 -5.31 -34.35
CA ASN A 250 7.86 -6.17 -35.31
C ASN A 250 7.86 -7.68 -34.97
N ASP A 251 8.12 -8.07 -33.73
CA ASP A 251 8.17 -9.44 -33.23
C ASP A 251 7.64 -9.45 -31.79
N ILE A 252 6.37 -9.81 -31.58
CA ILE A 252 5.92 -10.34 -30.29
C ILE A 252 4.91 -11.47 -30.55
N ASP A 253 5.44 -12.65 -30.80
CA ASP A 253 4.84 -13.92 -30.37
C ASP A 253 5.13 -14.05 -28.86
N ASP A 254 4.24 -13.61 -27.97
CA ASP A 254 4.12 -14.18 -26.61
C ASP A 254 2.92 -13.59 -25.82
N GLU A 255 2.21 -14.46 -25.11
CA GLU A 255 0.94 -14.26 -24.38
C GLU A 255 0.98 -13.30 -23.16
N ALA A 256 1.96 -12.40 -23.04
CA ALA A 256 2.04 -11.43 -21.94
C ALA A 256 1.74 -10.01 -22.44
N LEU A 257 0.73 -9.34 -21.85
CA LEU A 257 0.50 -7.92 -22.10
C LEU A 257 1.82 -7.15 -21.83
N PRO A 258 2.42 -6.46 -22.82
CA PRO A 258 3.77 -5.89 -22.69
C PRO A 258 3.86 -4.76 -21.64
N HIS A 259 2.72 -4.26 -21.14
CA HIS A 259 2.61 -3.06 -20.31
C HIS A 259 1.60 -3.23 -19.15
N PRO A 260 1.90 -4.04 -18.12
CA PRO A 260 0.90 -4.41 -17.11
C PRO A 260 0.43 -3.23 -16.27
N ALA A 261 1.30 -2.26 -15.96
CA ALA A 261 0.93 -1.09 -15.16
C ALA A 261 0.15 -0.07 -16.00
N SER A 262 0.63 0.24 -17.21
CA SER A 262 -0.05 1.16 -18.12
C SER A 262 -1.42 0.63 -18.55
N ALA A 263 -1.50 -0.63 -18.97
CA ALA A 263 -2.75 -1.22 -19.40
C ALA A 263 -3.78 -1.27 -18.26
N ALA A 264 -3.35 -1.55 -17.02
CA ALA A 264 -4.27 -1.52 -15.87
C ALA A 264 -4.88 -0.14 -15.60
N LEU A 265 -4.18 0.93 -15.97
CA LEU A 265 -4.66 2.31 -15.82
C LEU A 265 -5.53 2.75 -17.00
N VAL A 266 -5.07 2.53 -18.23
CA VAL A 266 -5.67 3.14 -19.42
C VAL A 266 -6.48 2.21 -20.30
N CYS A 267 -6.37 0.89 -20.13
CA CYS A 267 -7.28 -0.06 -20.79
C CYS A 267 -8.53 -0.36 -19.94
N ASN A 268 -8.72 0.38 -18.84
CA ASN A 268 -9.91 0.26 -18.00
C ASN A 268 -11.00 1.24 -18.50
N PRO A 269 -12.08 0.74 -19.14
CA PRO A 269 -13.11 1.61 -19.71
C PRO A 269 -13.80 2.45 -18.62
N ALA A 270 -14.02 1.86 -17.45
CA ALA A 270 -14.65 2.55 -16.33
C ALA A 270 -13.79 3.73 -15.82
N LEU A 271 -12.46 3.63 -15.87
CA LEU A 271 -11.59 4.77 -15.54
C LEU A 271 -11.55 5.81 -16.65
N LEU A 272 -11.47 5.39 -17.92
CA LEU A 272 -11.44 6.30 -19.07
C LEU A 272 -12.72 7.14 -19.18
N ASP A 273 -13.88 6.55 -18.87
CA ASP A 273 -15.17 7.22 -18.97
C ASP A 273 -15.43 8.15 -17.77
N ASN A 274 -14.98 7.78 -16.57
CA ASN A 274 -15.28 8.51 -15.34
C ASN A 274 -14.20 9.51 -14.90
N SER A 275 -13.03 9.55 -15.55
CA SER A 275 -11.96 10.50 -15.24
C SER A 275 -11.71 11.47 -16.39
N SER A 276 -11.86 12.77 -16.11
CA SER A 276 -11.46 13.82 -17.06
C SER A 276 -9.95 14.05 -17.08
N ASP A 277 -9.29 13.83 -15.95
CA ASP A 277 -7.92 14.29 -15.73
C ASP A 277 -6.89 13.16 -15.87
N LEU A 278 -7.33 11.92 -16.13
CA LEU A 278 -6.46 10.73 -16.22
C LEU A 278 -5.35 10.90 -17.25
N LEU A 279 -5.71 11.32 -18.46
CA LEU A 279 -4.79 11.59 -19.57
C LEU A 279 -4.59 13.09 -19.81
N ALA A 280 -5.10 13.93 -18.91
CA ALA A 280 -4.96 15.39 -18.98
C ALA A 280 -4.55 15.89 -17.59
N PRO A 281 -3.27 15.74 -17.21
CA PRO A 281 -2.81 16.01 -15.86
C PRO A 281 -3.23 17.41 -15.41
N ARG A 282 -3.97 17.48 -14.29
CA ARG A 282 -4.48 18.73 -13.74
C ARG A 282 -3.39 19.48 -12.96
N GLU A 283 -2.40 20.01 -13.66
CA GLU A 283 -1.49 21.02 -13.11
C GLU A 283 -1.72 22.36 -13.82
N GLY A 284 -1.97 23.39 -13.02
CA GLY A 284 -2.30 24.73 -13.50
C GLY A 284 -1.27 25.24 -14.50
N SER A 285 -1.76 25.61 -15.69
CA SER A 285 -1.17 26.59 -16.61
C SER A 285 0.38 26.69 -16.56
N ALA A 286 1.10 25.68 -17.11
CA ALA A 286 2.46 25.78 -17.68
C ALA A 286 3.29 24.47 -17.63
N VAL A 287 2.69 23.28 -17.57
CA VAL A 287 3.49 22.04 -17.72
C VAL A 287 3.98 21.93 -19.16
N ARG A 288 5.25 22.26 -19.38
CA ARG A 288 5.96 22.01 -20.64
C ARG A 288 6.63 20.65 -20.53
N LEU A 289 6.11 19.67 -21.28
CA LEU A 289 6.69 18.33 -21.34
C LEU A 289 8.02 18.37 -22.10
N SER A 290 9.03 17.68 -21.57
CA SER A 290 10.28 17.39 -22.29
C SER A 290 10.01 16.40 -23.43
N LEU A 291 10.96 16.24 -24.36
CA LEU A 291 10.81 15.28 -25.46
C LEU A 291 10.57 13.84 -24.98
N PRO A 292 11.34 13.29 -24.01
CA PRO A 292 11.03 11.98 -23.43
C PRO A 292 9.63 11.91 -22.81
N GLN A 293 9.20 12.99 -22.13
CA GLN A 293 7.87 13.06 -21.51
C GLN A 293 6.75 13.05 -22.54
N TRP A 294 6.94 13.73 -23.68
CA TRP A 294 6.02 13.65 -24.81
C TRP A 294 5.93 12.24 -25.36
N HIS A 295 7.06 11.57 -25.55
CA HIS A 295 7.11 10.20 -26.04
C HIS A 295 6.30 9.24 -25.14
N ALA A 296 6.57 9.26 -23.83
CA ALA A 296 5.88 8.41 -22.85
C ALA A 296 4.38 8.74 -22.78
N TYR A 297 4.03 10.03 -22.75
CA TYR A 297 2.64 10.48 -22.72
C TYR A 297 1.86 10.03 -23.97
N LEU A 298 2.44 10.18 -25.15
CA LEU A 298 1.80 9.79 -26.41
C LEU A 298 1.68 8.27 -26.54
N GLY A 299 2.67 7.51 -26.06
CA GLY A 299 2.58 6.06 -25.93
C GLY A 299 1.37 5.65 -25.08
N LEU A 300 1.20 6.28 -23.91
CA LEU A 300 0.07 6.03 -23.03
C LEU A 300 -1.29 6.38 -23.66
N VAL A 301 -1.41 7.52 -24.35
CA VAL A 301 -2.63 7.92 -25.06
C VAL A 301 -2.94 6.96 -26.22
N SER A 302 -1.91 6.52 -26.95
CA SER A 302 -2.08 5.57 -28.05
C SER A 302 -2.58 4.21 -27.56
N LEU A 303 -2.08 3.74 -26.42
CA LEU A 303 -2.53 2.51 -25.75
C LEU A 303 -4.00 2.63 -25.32
N ALA A 304 -4.38 3.76 -24.70
CA ALA A 304 -5.76 4.04 -24.30
C ALA A 304 -6.72 4.05 -25.52
N HIS A 305 -6.28 4.67 -26.61
CA HIS A 305 -7.05 4.72 -27.86
C HIS A 305 -7.19 3.33 -28.50
N ALA A 306 -6.11 2.54 -28.54
CA ALA A 306 -6.15 1.17 -29.06
C ALA A 306 -7.13 0.30 -28.26
N ALA A 307 -7.08 0.37 -26.93
CA ALA A 307 -8.00 -0.36 -26.06
C ALA A 307 -9.47 0.05 -26.27
N TRP A 308 -9.74 1.35 -26.48
CA TRP A 308 -11.08 1.81 -26.83
C TRP A 308 -11.54 1.30 -28.21
N MET A 309 -10.65 1.26 -29.20
CA MET A 309 -10.96 0.77 -30.55
C MET A 309 -11.33 -0.72 -30.59
N GLU A 310 -10.84 -1.53 -29.64
CA GLU A 310 -11.22 -2.94 -29.50
C GLU A 310 -12.68 -3.11 -29.03
N SER A 311 -13.24 -2.13 -28.31
CA SER A 311 -14.61 -2.16 -27.80
C SER A 311 -15.22 -0.76 -27.78
N PRO A 312 -15.56 -0.22 -28.97
CA PRO A 312 -15.96 1.18 -29.09
C PRO A 312 -17.35 1.42 -28.49
N SER A 313 -17.41 2.37 -27.57
CA SER A 313 -18.63 3.01 -27.06
C SER A 313 -19.23 4.00 -28.08
N GLN A 314 -20.50 4.38 -27.90
CA GLN A 314 -21.16 5.38 -28.76
C GLN A 314 -20.50 6.76 -28.71
N GLU A 315 -19.93 7.13 -27.57
CA GLU A 315 -19.20 8.39 -27.37
C GLU A 315 -17.74 8.10 -26.99
N PRO A 316 -16.78 8.94 -27.42
CA PRO A 316 -15.40 8.80 -27.01
C PRO A 316 -15.27 9.00 -25.49
N PRO A 317 -14.45 8.19 -24.80
CA PRO A 317 -14.22 8.31 -23.38
C PRO A 317 -13.79 9.72 -22.96
N CYS A 318 -14.22 10.14 -21.77
CA CYS A 318 -13.93 11.46 -21.22
C CYS A 318 -12.41 11.75 -21.22
N ALA A 319 -11.61 10.79 -20.78
CA ALA A 319 -10.15 10.91 -20.74
C ALA A 319 -9.52 11.19 -22.12
N LEU A 320 -9.98 10.53 -23.19
CA LEU A 320 -9.46 10.72 -24.55
C LEU A 320 -9.86 12.08 -25.12
N HIS A 321 -11.08 12.55 -24.83
CA HIS A 321 -11.52 13.89 -25.20
C HIS A 321 -10.63 14.97 -24.56
N TRP A 322 -10.32 14.84 -23.27
CA TRP A 322 -9.45 15.78 -22.56
C TRP A 322 -7.99 15.68 -22.97
N ALA A 323 -7.49 14.48 -23.28
CA ALA A 323 -6.15 14.27 -23.83
C ALA A 323 -5.96 15.03 -25.14
N ARG A 324 -6.95 15.00 -26.02
CA ARG A 324 -6.95 15.79 -27.27
C ARG A 324 -6.85 17.28 -26.99
N LEU A 325 -7.71 17.80 -26.11
CA LEU A 325 -7.68 19.23 -25.74
C LEU A 325 -6.35 19.64 -25.11
N PHE A 326 -5.73 18.74 -24.33
CA PHE A 326 -4.43 18.97 -23.73
C PHE A 326 -3.33 19.08 -24.81
N ILE A 327 -3.29 18.13 -25.76
CA ILE A 327 -2.34 18.14 -26.88
C ILE A 327 -2.53 19.41 -27.73
N ASP A 328 -3.76 19.73 -28.09
CA ASP A 328 -4.09 20.91 -28.92
C ASP A 328 -3.61 22.21 -28.25
N ARG A 329 -3.83 22.36 -26.94
CA ARG A 329 -3.36 23.54 -26.18
C ARG A 329 -1.85 23.64 -26.17
N GLN A 330 -1.14 22.55 -25.91
CA GLN A 330 0.33 22.56 -25.78
C GLN A 330 1.03 22.74 -27.13
N THR A 331 0.39 22.36 -28.23
CA THR A 331 0.95 22.48 -29.60
C THR A 331 0.48 23.74 -30.33
N SER A 332 -0.47 24.50 -29.78
CA SER A 332 -0.99 25.74 -30.39
C SER A 332 0.08 26.81 -30.64
N ASP A 333 1.12 26.88 -29.80
CA ASP A 333 2.26 27.79 -29.99
C ASP A 333 3.16 27.35 -31.16
N LEU A 334 3.27 26.03 -31.41
CA LEU A 334 4.04 25.49 -32.54
C LEU A 334 3.38 25.81 -33.88
N ALA A 335 2.04 25.88 -33.91
CA ALA A 335 1.29 26.28 -35.10
C ALA A 335 1.53 27.75 -35.51
N GLN A 336 2.04 28.59 -34.60
CA GLN A 336 2.40 29.98 -34.88
C GLN A 336 3.81 30.14 -35.45
N ILE A 337 4.65 29.10 -35.40
CA ILE A 337 6.00 29.08 -35.97
C ILE A 337 5.88 28.80 -37.47
N GLY A 338 5.49 29.83 -38.23
CA GLY A 338 5.37 29.79 -39.69
C GLY A 338 6.68 29.95 -40.46
N GLU A 339 7.85 29.84 -39.80
CA GLU A 339 9.14 29.93 -40.48
C GLU A 339 9.66 28.54 -40.90
N PRO A 340 10.24 28.42 -42.11
CA PRO A 340 10.86 27.19 -42.58
C PRO A 340 12.16 26.95 -41.81
N VAL A 341 12.06 26.31 -40.64
CA VAL A 341 13.22 25.85 -39.87
C VAL A 341 13.96 24.83 -40.74
N THR A 342 15.25 25.06 -41.00
CA THR A 342 16.06 24.14 -41.80
C THR A 342 16.50 22.96 -40.93
N PHE A 343 15.74 21.86 -40.99
CA PHE A 343 15.91 20.63 -40.22
C PHE A 343 17.14 19.83 -40.69
N ARG A 344 18.26 19.89 -39.95
CA ARG A 344 19.47 19.11 -40.30
C ARG A 344 20.18 18.39 -39.16
N SER A 345 19.62 18.36 -37.95
CA SER A 345 20.23 17.63 -36.82
C SER A 345 19.35 16.46 -36.37
N GLN A 346 19.98 15.30 -36.06
CA GLN A 346 19.29 14.06 -35.65
C GLN A 346 18.25 14.21 -34.51
N PRO A 347 18.45 15.10 -33.50
CA PRO A 347 17.42 15.34 -32.48
C PRO A 347 16.10 15.87 -33.05
N TYR A 348 16.16 16.62 -34.15
CA TYR A 348 15.00 17.28 -34.76
C TYR A 348 14.20 16.35 -35.68
N GLN A 349 14.83 15.35 -36.31
CA GLN A 349 14.09 14.29 -37.03
C GLN A 349 13.21 13.47 -36.08
N ARG A 350 13.66 13.26 -34.84
CA ARG A 350 12.85 12.60 -33.80
C ARG A 350 11.65 13.46 -33.40
N VAL A 351 11.86 14.77 -33.22
CA VAL A 351 10.78 15.75 -32.96
C VAL A 351 9.79 15.82 -34.12
N GLU A 352 10.25 15.80 -35.37
CA GLU A 352 9.37 15.81 -36.55
C GLU A 352 8.55 14.52 -36.66
N MET A 353 9.14 13.35 -36.41
CA MET A 353 8.40 12.09 -36.36
C MET A 353 7.34 12.08 -35.24
N GLU A 354 7.67 12.63 -34.08
CA GLU A 354 6.71 12.76 -32.98
C GLU A 354 5.61 13.80 -33.27
N LEU A 355 5.93 14.92 -33.91
CA LEU A 355 4.93 15.90 -34.34
C LEU A 355 4.05 15.37 -35.47
N GLN A 356 4.59 14.60 -36.41
CA GLN A 356 3.83 13.89 -37.44
C GLN A 356 2.99 12.76 -36.84
N PHE A 357 3.45 12.12 -35.76
CA PHE A 357 2.67 11.16 -35.00
C PHE A 357 1.54 11.86 -34.23
N ILE A 358 1.81 12.97 -33.54
CA ILE A 358 0.81 13.83 -32.90
C ILE A 358 -0.24 14.26 -33.92
N GLY A 359 0.18 14.73 -35.09
CA GLY A 359 -0.73 15.11 -36.18
C GLY A 359 -1.57 13.93 -36.68
N ARG A 360 -0.98 12.74 -36.83
CA ARG A 360 -1.71 11.52 -37.19
C ARG A 360 -2.67 11.06 -36.09
N LEU A 361 -2.26 11.13 -34.83
CA LEU A 361 -3.07 10.76 -33.66
C LEU A 361 -4.26 11.71 -33.51
N ILE A 362 -4.04 13.03 -33.61
CA ILE A 362 -5.10 14.05 -33.62
C ILE A 362 -6.07 13.81 -34.78
N ALA A 363 -5.55 13.45 -35.96
CA ALA A 363 -6.39 13.16 -37.13
C ALA A 363 -7.21 11.85 -37.00
N GLN A 364 -6.74 10.90 -36.19
CA GLN A 364 -7.41 9.62 -35.92
C GLN A 364 -8.41 9.70 -34.76
N LEU A 365 -8.28 10.67 -33.85
CA LEU A 365 -9.24 10.90 -32.77
C LEU A 365 -10.54 11.51 -33.32
N PRO A 366 -11.72 10.91 -33.05
CA PRO A 366 -12.99 11.42 -33.59
C PRO A 366 -13.26 12.85 -33.14
N GLY A 367 -13.69 13.70 -34.07
CA GLY A 367 -14.22 15.03 -33.75
C GLY A 367 -15.65 14.92 -33.26
N THR A 368 -15.88 15.15 -31.97
CA THR A 368 -17.23 15.32 -31.44
C THR A 368 -17.57 16.79 -31.23
N PRO A 369 -18.81 17.23 -31.54
CA PRO A 369 -19.26 18.59 -31.28
C PRO A 369 -19.33 18.84 -29.77
N LEU A 370 -19.06 20.08 -29.36
CA LEU A 370 -19.14 20.53 -27.97
C LEU A 370 -20.46 20.08 -27.32
N PRO A 371 -20.44 19.53 -26.08
CA PRO A 371 -21.67 19.35 -25.33
C PRO A 371 -22.32 20.73 -25.17
N SER A 372 -23.55 20.87 -25.67
CA SER A 372 -24.33 22.10 -25.55
C SER A 372 -24.38 22.50 -24.07
N THR A 373 -23.73 23.61 -23.74
CA THR A 373 -23.75 24.20 -22.41
C THR A 373 -25.17 24.67 -22.08
N GLY A 374 -25.99 23.76 -21.56
CA GLY A 374 -27.18 24.07 -20.79
C GLY A 374 -26.78 24.57 -19.40
N ARG A 375 -26.10 25.71 -19.33
CA ARG A 375 -25.90 26.46 -18.08
C ARG A 375 -26.12 27.93 -18.41
N GLY A 376 -27.26 28.45 -17.98
CA GLY A 376 -27.57 29.87 -18.08
C GLY A 376 -26.45 30.70 -17.47
N GLU A 377 -26.00 31.68 -18.24
CA GLU A 377 -25.24 32.81 -17.75
C GLU A 377 -25.99 33.43 -16.55
N PRO A 378 -25.36 33.63 -15.38
CA PRO A 378 -25.85 34.62 -14.46
C PRO A 378 -25.53 35.98 -15.07
N ALA A 379 -26.59 36.68 -15.46
CA ALA A 379 -26.53 38.06 -15.91
C ALA A 379 -25.82 38.94 -14.87
N ILE A 380 -24.88 39.74 -15.36
CA ILE A 380 -24.28 40.85 -14.64
C ILE A 380 -25.39 41.85 -14.28
N ARG A 381 -25.64 42.01 -12.98
CA ARG A 381 -26.00 43.28 -12.33
C ARG A 381 -25.57 43.29 -10.88
#